data_AF-A0A2X3IEZ6-F1
#
_entry.id   AF-A0A2X3IEZ6-F1
#
_cell.length_a   1.000
_cell.length_b   1.000
_cell.length_c   1.000
_cell.angle_alpha   90.00
_cell.angle_beta   90.00
_cell.angle_gamma   90.00
#
_symmetry.space_group_name_H-M   'P 1'
#
loop_
_entity.id
_entity.type
_entity.pdbx_description
1 polymer ?
#
loop_
_entity_poly.entity_id
_entity_poly.type
_entity_poly.pdbx_seq_one_letter_code
_entity_poly.pdbx_strand_id
1 'polypeptide(L)'
;MCWTSGSRSRISNVELLDKVDIGTAHIAGYTLEGKARGTTQVFEAFSDFIGQSQQVALDSLLPAPEFGRITLAGPLDQPRSKD
;
A
#
# COMPACT_ATOMS: atom_id res chain seq x y z
N MET A 1 -10.32 6.79 -3.78
CA MET A 1 -11.30 6.24 -4.74
C MET A 1 -10.59 5.29 -5.70
N CYS A 2 -11.05 4.05 -5.82
CA CYS A 2 -10.75 3.25 -7.01
C CYS A 2 -11.76 3.69 -8.07
N TRP A 3 -11.28 4.20 -9.21
CA TRP A 3 -12.13 4.85 -10.20
C TRP A 3 -13.14 3.87 -10.80
N THR A 4 -14.43 4.20 -10.76
CA THR A 4 -15.48 3.45 -11.45
C THR A 4 -15.55 3.90 -12.90
N SER A 5 -15.00 3.12 -13.84
CA SER A 5 -15.19 3.38 -15.26
C SER A 5 -16.59 2.92 -15.69
N GLY A 6 -17.48 3.88 -15.98
CA GLY A 6 -18.61 3.62 -16.87
C GLY A 6 -18.08 3.18 -18.23
N SER A 7 -18.74 2.18 -18.82
CA SER A 7 -18.42 1.47 -20.07
C SER A 7 -17.31 2.07 -20.96
N ARG A 8 -16.20 1.32 -21.04
CA ARG A 8 -15.26 1.27 -22.17
C ARG A 8 -14.35 2.51 -22.38
N SER A 9 -13.45 2.78 -21.45
CA SER A 9 -12.10 3.29 -21.77
C SER A 9 -11.13 3.01 -20.62
N ARG A 10 -9.92 2.53 -20.95
CA ARG A 10 -8.88 2.03 -20.02
C ARG A 10 -8.06 3.16 -19.37
N ILE A 11 -8.63 4.35 -19.28
CA ILE A 11 -7.96 5.60 -18.92
C ILE A 11 -8.72 6.19 -17.74
N SER A 12 -8.03 6.43 -16.62
CA SER A 12 -8.56 7.22 -15.50
C SER A 12 -9.20 8.48 -16.07
N ASN A 13 -10.44 8.79 -15.71
CA ASN A 13 -11.14 9.95 -16.27
C ASN A 13 -10.33 11.23 -15.96
N VAL A 14 -9.70 11.79 -17.01
CA VAL A 14 -8.73 12.88 -16.88
C VAL A 14 -9.39 14.15 -16.35
N GLU A 15 -10.64 14.43 -16.75
CA GLU A 15 -11.40 15.58 -16.25
C GLU A 15 -11.70 15.49 -14.75
N LEU A 16 -11.81 14.27 -14.21
CA LEU A 16 -11.93 14.09 -12.76
C LEU A 16 -10.56 14.14 -12.07
N LEU A 17 -9.48 13.72 -12.73
CA LEU A 17 -8.13 13.83 -12.19
C LEU A 17 -7.73 15.30 -11.99
N ASP A 18 -8.15 16.20 -12.89
CA ASP A 18 -7.90 17.64 -12.79
C ASP A 18 -8.65 18.32 -11.63
N LYS A 19 -9.62 17.63 -11.01
CA LYS A 19 -10.47 18.18 -9.94
C LYS A 19 -10.15 17.62 -8.55
N VAL A 20 -9.19 16.70 -8.42
CA VAL A 20 -8.82 16.10 -7.13
C VAL A 20 -7.48 16.63 -6.63
N ASP A 21 -7.36 16.80 -5.32
CA ASP A 21 -6.09 17.23 -4.70
C ASP A 21 -4.98 16.19 -4.89
N ILE A 22 -5.32 14.89 -4.85
CA ILE A 22 -4.38 13.78 -5.04
C ILE A 22 -5.08 12.65 -5.82
N GLY A 23 -4.55 12.33 -7.00
CA GLY A 23 -4.91 11.15 -7.78
C GLY A 23 -3.67 10.34 -8.14
N THR A 24 -3.66 9.04 -7.82
CA THR A 24 -2.55 8.13 -8.15
C THR A 24 -3.06 6.93 -8.95
N ALA A 25 -2.19 6.34 -9.78
CA ALA A 25 -2.52 5.24 -10.67
C ALA A 25 -2.66 3.89 -9.94
N HIS A 26 -3.64 3.78 -9.04
CA HIS A 26 -3.96 2.57 -8.27
C HIS A 26 -2.75 1.91 -7.57
N ILE A 27 -1.80 2.72 -7.10
CA ILE A 27 -0.60 2.25 -6.39
C ILE A 27 -0.73 2.27 -4.86
N ALA A 28 -1.92 2.57 -4.33
CA ALA A 28 -2.14 2.69 -2.89
C ALA A 28 -1.77 1.41 -2.10
N GLY A 29 -1.80 0.25 -2.74
CA GLY A 29 -1.39 -1.04 -2.16
C GLY A 29 -0.01 -1.55 -2.59
N TYR A 30 0.80 -0.75 -3.28
CA TYR A 30 2.07 -1.18 -3.88
C TYR A 30 3.27 -1.12 -2.91
N THR A 31 3.04 -1.52 -1.65
CA THR A 31 4.10 -1.59 -0.64
C THR A 31 4.91 -2.87 -0.79
N LEU A 32 6.19 -2.82 -0.40
CA LEU A 32 7.07 -3.99 -0.43
C LEU A 32 6.56 -5.06 0.55
N GLU A 33 6.11 -4.62 1.72
CA GLU A 33 5.45 -5.41 2.75
C GLU A 33 4.19 -6.08 2.21
N GLY A 34 3.37 -5.34 1.45
CA GLY A 34 2.12 -5.84 0.88
C GLY A 34 2.36 -6.96 -0.12
N LYS A 35 3.39 -6.84 -0.95
CA LYS A 35 3.82 -7.90 -1.87
C LYS A 35 4.34 -9.12 -1.12
N ALA A 36 5.22 -8.92 -0.14
CA ALA A 36 5.81 -10.02 0.63
C ALA A 36 4.75 -10.78 1.47
N ARG A 37 3.80 -10.06 2.10
CA ARG A 37 2.71 -10.66 2.88
C ARG A 37 1.86 -11.62 2.06
N GLY A 38 1.62 -11.33 0.79
CA GLY A 38 0.86 -12.23 -0.10
C GLY A 38 1.50 -13.61 -0.18
N THR A 39 2.82 -13.69 -0.28
CA THR A 39 3.57 -14.95 -0.27
C THR A 39 3.58 -15.59 1.12
N THR A 40 3.81 -14.80 2.18
CA THR A 40 3.82 -15.31 3.56
C THR A 40 2.50 -15.98 3.93
N GLN A 41 1.36 -15.39 3.58
CA GLN A 41 0.04 -15.96 3.88
C GLN A 41 -0.16 -17.35 3.26
N VAL A 42 0.22 -17.52 1.99
CA VAL A 42 0.09 -18.81 1.30
C VAL A 42 1.07 -19.83 1.88
N PHE A 43 2.30 -19.41 2.19
CA PHE A 43 3.30 -20.26 2.82
C PHE A 43 2.83 -20.79 4.17
N GLU A 44 2.37 -19.91 5.05
CA GLU A 44 1.88 -20.27 6.40
C GLU A 44 0.68 -21.22 6.33
N ALA A 45 -0.30 -20.91 5.47
CA ALA A 45 -1.47 -21.76 5.28
C ALA A 45 -1.11 -23.15 4.73
N PHE A 46 -0.12 -23.23 3.82
CA PHE A 46 0.36 -24.50 3.30
C PHE A 46 1.15 -25.30 4.34
N SER A 47 2.01 -24.63 5.10
CA SER A 47 2.75 -25.20 6.23
C SER A 47 1.81 -25.82 7.27
N ASP A 48 0.73 -25.12 7.61
CA ASP A 48 -0.31 -25.64 8.50
C ASP A 48 -1.04 -26.85 7.89
N PHE A 49 -1.36 -26.78 6.59
CA PHE A 49 -2.03 -27.86 5.87
C PHE A 49 -1.22 -29.17 5.86
N ILE A 50 0.11 -29.10 5.78
CA ILE A 50 0.99 -30.29 5.80
C ILE A 50 1.42 -30.71 7.22
N GLY A 51 0.92 -30.03 8.26
CA GLY A 51 1.27 -30.30 9.65
C GLY A 51 2.67 -29.81 10.06
N GLN A 52 3.28 -28.91 9.28
CA GLN A 52 4.56 -28.27 9.56
C GLN A 52 4.38 -26.77 9.78
N SER A 53 3.58 -26.42 10.80
CA SER A 53 3.26 -25.02 11.11
C SER A 53 4.54 -24.21 11.27
N GLN A 54 4.66 -23.16 10.45
CA GLN A 54 5.79 -22.26 10.44
C GLN A 54 5.28 -20.85 10.23
N GLN A 55 5.75 -19.92 11.06
CA GLN A 55 5.48 -18.49 10.90
C GLN A 55 6.76 -17.78 10.47
N VAL A 56 6.64 -16.81 9.58
CA VAL A 56 7.79 -16.05 9.07
C VAL A 56 7.60 -14.58 9.35
N ALA A 57 8.51 -14.02 10.16
CA ALA A 57 8.51 -12.61 10.47
C ALA A 57 8.84 -11.81 9.20
N LEU A 58 7.97 -10.87 8.84
CA LEU A 58 8.06 -10.16 7.56
C LEU A 58 9.34 -9.32 7.44
N ASP A 59 9.78 -8.72 8.54
CA ASP A 59 11.03 -7.96 8.65
C ASP A 59 12.27 -8.80 8.31
N SER A 60 12.25 -10.11 8.58
CA SER A 60 13.35 -11.03 8.20
C SER A 60 13.47 -11.27 6.70
N LEU A 61 12.39 -11.02 5.94
CA LEU A 61 12.34 -11.21 4.49
C LEU A 61 12.61 -9.92 3.70
N LEU A 62 12.49 -8.77 4.37
CA LEU A 62 12.60 -7.47 3.75
C LEU A 62 14.02 -6.91 3.92
N PRO A 63 14.51 -6.11 2.95
CA PRO A 63 15.72 -5.34 3.16
C PRO A 63 15.53 -4.35 4.30
N ALA A 64 16.64 -3.99 4.95
CA ALA A 64 16.61 -2.93 5.96
C ALA A 64 16.07 -1.63 5.33
N PRO A 65 15.13 -0.93 6.00
CA PRO A 65 14.60 0.33 5.50
C PRO A 65 15.68 1.41 5.53
N GLU A 66 15.64 2.35 4.59
CA GLU A 66 16.59 3.47 4.54
C GLU A 66 16.57 4.32 5.82
N PHE A 67 15.39 4.48 6.43
CA PHE A 67 15.19 5.22 7.67
C PHE A 67 14.40 4.38 8.68
N GLY A 68 15.05 4.01 9.79
CA GLY A 68 14.40 3.23 10.85
C GLY A 68 13.61 4.06 11.87
N ARG A 69 13.91 5.36 12.02
CA ARG A 69 13.21 6.25 12.97
C ARG A 69 13.28 7.70 12.54
N ILE A 70 12.14 8.38 12.56
CA ILE A 70 12.02 9.83 12.39
C ILE A 70 11.37 10.39 13.67
N THR A 71 11.81 11.56 14.13
CA THR A 71 11.24 12.23 15.31
C THR A 71 10.90 13.67 14.93
N LEU A 72 9.64 14.04 15.08
CA LEU A 72 9.12 15.38 14.82
C LEU A 72 8.78 16.04 16.15
N ALA A 73 9.20 17.29 16.35
CA ALA A 73 8.88 18.08 17.52
C ALA A 73 8.00 19.27 17.11
N GLY A 74 6.77 19.31 17.62
CA GLY A 74 5.78 20.34 17.30
C GLY A 74 4.39 19.76 17.07
N PRO A 75 3.36 20.62 16.99
CA PRO A 75 2.00 20.19 16.66
C PRO A 75 1.92 19.71 15.20
N LEU A 76 1.19 18.61 14.96
CA LEU A 76 0.86 18.15 13.61
C LEU A 76 -0.40 18.89 13.14
N ASP A 77 -0.26 19.83 12.21
CA ASP A 77 -1.38 20.53 11.57
C ASP A 77 -1.42 20.26 10.07
N GLN A 78 -2.64 20.25 9.51
CA GLN A 78 -2.84 20.20 8.07
C GLN A 78 -3.22 21.61 7.61
N PRO A 79 -2.37 22.34 6.87
CA PRO A 79 -2.76 23.61 6.29
C PRO A 79 -3.87 23.35 5.28
N ARG A 80 -5.06 23.90 5.55
CA ARG A 80 -6.18 23.85 4.61
C ARG A 80 -5.90 24.86 3.50
N SER A 81 -5.63 24.38 2.28
CA SER A 81 -5.47 25.26 1.12
C SER A 81 -6.72 26.13 0.98
N LYS A 82 -6.52 27.42 0.79
CA LYS A 82 -7.59 28.37 0.50
C LYS A 82 -7.68 28.42 -1.03
N ASP A 83 -8.90 28.19 -1.51
CA ASP A 83 -9.38 28.29 -2.89
C ASP A 83 -9.11 27.09 -3.80
#